data_AF-A0A350XLE0-F1
#
_entry.id   AF-A0A350XLE0-F1
#
_cell.length_a   1.000
_cell.length_b   1.000
_cell.length_c   1.000
_cell.angle_alpha   90.00
_cell.angle_beta   90.00
_cell.angle_gamma   90.00
#
_symmetry.space_group_name_H-M   'P 1'
#
loop_
_entity.id
_entity.type
_entity.pdbx_description
1 polymer ?
#
loop_
_entity_poly.entity_id
_entity_poly.type
_entity_poly.pdbx_seq_one_letter_code
_entity_poly.pdbx_strand_id
1 'polypeptide(L)'
;MKKVLFLLSELNDDDIDWLLQAGTRQEIAAGTVLIKEGKPIDALYILLTGTFTVSIAELDHREIARLSSGEVVGEMSFLDNRLPSATVKAVEDSLVLSIPRRELAKKLQLDIGFAYGFYRALATILSNRLRRIVSQLGDVKAQALTEVGVDDSHIETSENINLASVRFDWILRRLIDG
;
A
#
# COMPACT_ATOMS: atom_id res chain seq x y z
N MET A 1 4.67 7.82 -4.59
CA MET A 1 3.39 7.65 -5.30
C MET A 1 2.54 6.71 -4.48
N LYS A 2 1.27 7.05 -4.28
CA LYS A 2 0.34 6.30 -3.45
C LYS A 2 0.04 4.93 -4.07
N LYS A 3 0.39 3.83 -3.38
CA LYS A 3 0.15 2.45 -3.87
C LYS A 3 -1.30 2.20 -4.27
N VAL A 4 -2.25 2.78 -3.54
CA VAL A 4 -3.69 2.61 -3.77
C VAL A 4 -4.12 3.03 -5.18
N LEU A 5 -3.41 3.97 -5.83
CA LEU A 5 -3.75 4.40 -7.18
C LEU A 5 -3.55 3.27 -8.19
N PHE A 6 -2.50 2.48 -8.04
CA PHE A 6 -2.27 1.30 -8.88
C PHE A 6 -3.30 0.21 -8.61
N LEU A 7 -3.77 0.09 -7.35
CA LEU A 7 -4.83 -0.85 -7.01
C LEU A 7 -6.15 -0.43 -7.67
N LEU A 8 -6.58 0.81 -7.44
CA LEU A 8 -7.87 1.31 -7.93
C LEU A 8 -7.90 1.56 -9.44
N SER A 9 -6.75 1.72 -10.11
CA SER A 9 -6.71 1.82 -11.57
C SER A 9 -6.97 0.50 -12.27
N GLU A 10 -6.75 -0.63 -11.58
CA GLU A 10 -6.86 -1.98 -12.15
C GLU A 10 -8.18 -2.67 -11.82
N LEU A 11 -8.99 -2.05 -10.96
CA LEU A 11 -10.29 -2.56 -10.52
C LEU A 11 -11.43 -1.82 -11.23
N ASN A 12 -12.54 -2.52 -11.49
CA ASN A 12 -13.75 -1.88 -12.01
C ASN A 12 -14.58 -1.27 -10.84
N ASP A 13 -15.72 -0.66 -11.14
CA ASP A 13 -16.54 -0.02 -10.11
C ASP A 13 -17.18 -1.04 -9.15
N ASP A 14 -17.64 -2.19 -9.66
CA ASP A 14 -18.20 -3.28 -8.83
C ASP A 14 -17.16 -3.86 -7.85
N ASP A 15 -15.90 -3.92 -8.28
CA ASP A 15 -14.77 -4.36 -7.46
C ASP A 15 -14.45 -3.37 -6.33
N ILE A 16 -14.58 -2.07 -6.61
CA ILE A 16 -14.40 -1.01 -5.61
C ILE A 16 -15.55 -1.03 -4.61
N ASP A 17 -16.79 -1.16 -5.09
CA ASP A 17 -17.96 -1.30 -4.22
C ASP A 17 -17.84 -2.55 -3.33
N TRP A 18 -17.35 -3.66 -3.90
CA TRP A 18 -17.05 -4.85 -3.13
C TRP A 18 -15.99 -4.60 -2.04
N LEU A 19 -14.89 -3.91 -2.37
CA LEU A 19 -13.85 -3.56 -1.38
C LEU A 19 -14.41 -2.73 -0.22
N LEU A 20 -15.31 -1.79 -0.51
CA LEU A 20 -15.95 -0.96 0.50
C LEU A 20 -16.93 -1.73 1.37
N GLN A 21 -17.65 -2.69 0.80
CA GLN A 21 -18.60 -3.53 1.54
C GLN A 21 -17.89 -4.59 2.39
N ALA A 22 -16.82 -5.18 1.87
CA ALA A 22 -16.04 -6.19 2.58
C ALA A 22 -15.09 -5.58 3.61
N GLY A 23 -14.64 -4.34 3.37
CA GLY A 23 -13.75 -3.60 4.26
C GLY A 23 -14.48 -2.97 5.44
N THR A 24 -13.77 -2.81 6.56
CA THR A 24 -14.25 -2.09 7.73
C THR A 24 -13.37 -0.87 7.98
N ARG A 25 -13.98 0.31 8.12
CA ARG A 25 -13.28 1.52 8.58
C ARG A 25 -12.85 1.31 10.03
N GLN A 26 -11.56 1.54 10.31
CA GLN A 26 -11.01 1.43 11.66
C GLN A 26 -10.23 2.70 12.01
N GLU A 27 -10.46 3.19 13.22
CA GLU A 27 -9.72 4.29 13.82
C GLU A 27 -8.52 3.73 14.57
N ILE A 28 -7.34 4.27 14.29
CA ILE A 28 -6.07 3.82 14.84
C ILE A 28 -5.46 4.99 15.60
N ALA A 29 -5.46 4.91 16.92
CA ALA A 29 -4.88 5.95 17.78
C ALA A 29 -3.35 6.05 17.58
N ALA A 30 -2.81 7.25 17.78
CA ALA A 30 -1.37 7.51 17.75
C ALA A 30 -0.59 6.50 18.63
N GLY A 31 0.52 6.00 18.11
CA GLY A 31 1.36 5.00 18.80
C GLY A 31 0.86 3.55 18.70
N THR A 32 -0.33 3.31 18.16
CA THR A 32 -0.88 1.95 18.00
C THR A 32 -0.13 1.19 16.91
N VAL A 33 0.26 -0.06 17.22
CA VAL A 33 0.85 -0.98 16.24
C VAL A 33 -0.26 -1.62 15.42
N LEU A 34 -0.31 -1.28 14.13
CA LEU A 34 -1.27 -1.85 13.18
C LEU A 34 -0.84 -3.24 12.71
N ILE A 35 0.47 -3.40 12.43
CA ILE A 35 1.07 -4.68 12.02
C ILE A 35 2.29 -4.90 12.88
N LYS A 36 2.42 -6.08 13.48
CA LYS A 36 3.60 -6.46 14.26
C LYS A 36 4.44 -7.45 13.47
N GLU A 37 5.73 -7.15 13.36
CA GLU A 37 6.72 -8.06 12.77
C GLU A 37 6.67 -9.45 13.42
N GLY A 38 6.77 -10.49 12.58
CA GLY A 38 6.78 -11.88 13.04
C GLY A 38 5.48 -12.35 13.71
N LYS A 39 4.40 -11.57 13.64
CA LYS A 39 3.07 -11.95 14.17
C LYS A 39 2.05 -12.12 13.04
N PRO A 40 1.12 -13.08 13.15
CA PRO A 40 0.06 -13.23 12.16
C PRO A 40 -0.70 -11.93 11.91
N ILE A 41 -1.15 -11.77 10.67
CA ILE A 41 -1.95 -10.64 10.21
C ILE A 41 -3.15 -11.19 9.44
N ASP A 42 -4.35 -10.75 9.83
CA ASP A 42 -5.61 -11.30 9.33
C ASP A 42 -6.33 -10.37 8.34
N ALA A 43 -5.70 -9.25 7.98
CA ALA A 43 -6.26 -8.26 7.07
C ALA A 43 -5.18 -7.60 6.21
N LEU A 44 -5.60 -7.15 5.03
CA LEU A 44 -4.91 -6.15 4.23
C LEU A 44 -5.42 -4.77 4.66
N TYR A 45 -4.57 -3.76 4.73
CA TYR A 45 -4.99 -2.41 5.12
C TYR A 45 -4.67 -1.40 4.02
N ILE A 46 -5.63 -0.52 3.75
CA ILE A 46 -5.45 0.70 2.97
C ILE A 46 -5.42 1.87 3.95
N LEU A 47 -4.34 2.64 3.94
CA LEU A 47 -4.20 3.81 4.81
C LEU A 47 -5.04 4.95 4.22
N LEU A 48 -6.10 5.36 4.92
CA LEU A 48 -7.00 6.40 4.44
C LEU A 48 -6.46 7.79 4.82
N THR A 49 -6.07 7.95 6.08
CA THR A 49 -5.50 9.19 6.63
C THR A 49 -4.33 8.90 7.57
N GLY A 50 -3.61 9.96 7.94
CA GLY A 50 -2.52 9.90 8.91
C GLY A 50 -1.20 9.35 8.36
N THR A 51 -0.27 9.14 9.29
CA THR A 51 1.11 8.76 9.01
C THR A 51 1.51 7.56 9.85
N PHE A 52 2.20 6.61 9.23
CA PHE A 52 2.68 5.39 9.88
C PHE A 52 4.18 5.25 9.68
N THR A 53 4.83 4.59 10.65
CA THR A 53 6.25 4.22 10.60
C THR A 53 6.41 2.74 10.33
N VAL A 54 7.47 2.39 9.62
CA VAL A 54 7.91 1.02 9.41
C VAL A 54 9.23 0.83 10.14
N SER A 55 9.35 -0.24 10.92
CA SER A 55 10.56 -0.58 11.68
C SER A 55 10.77 -2.10 11.68
N ILE A 56 12.02 -2.54 11.83
CA ILE A 56 12.39 -3.96 11.90
C ILE A 56 13.24 -4.24 13.15
N ALA A 57 13.11 -5.42 13.74
CA ALA A 57 13.80 -5.79 14.97
C ALA A 57 15.33 -5.87 14.77
N GLU A 58 15.80 -6.31 13.60
CA GLU A 58 17.23 -6.42 13.29
C GLU A 58 17.97 -5.08 13.31
N LEU A 59 17.24 -3.96 13.23
CA LEU A 59 17.79 -2.61 13.32
C LEU A 59 17.39 -1.91 14.62
N ASP A 60 17.24 -2.67 15.72
CA ASP A 60 16.86 -2.15 17.04
C ASP A 60 15.56 -1.32 17.01
N HIS A 61 14.58 -1.80 16.23
CA HIS A 61 13.30 -1.11 15.98
C HIS A 61 13.43 0.31 15.41
N ARG A 62 14.58 0.63 14.78
CA ARG A 62 14.77 1.90 14.08
C ARG A 62 13.76 2.03 12.95
N GLU A 63 13.22 3.24 12.81
CA GLU A 63 12.37 3.62 11.70
C GLU A 63 13.17 3.55 10.38
N ILE A 64 12.69 2.74 9.44
CA ILE A 64 13.30 2.56 8.11
C ILE A 64 12.50 3.21 6.99
N ALA A 65 11.21 3.51 7.22
CA ALA A 65 10.36 4.19 6.27
C ALA A 65 9.16 4.85 6.98
N ARG A 66 8.56 5.84 6.31
CA ARG A 66 7.24 6.38 6.63
C ARG A 66 6.26 6.08 5.51
N LEU A 67 5.03 5.81 5.89
CA LEU A 67 3.89 5.56 5.02
C LEU A 67 2.82 6.61 5.30
N SER A 68 2.08 7.01 4.27
CA SER A 68 1.03 8.02 4.36
C SER A 68 -0.25 7.54 3.67
N SER A 69 -1.28 8.39 3.68
CA SER A 69 -2.54 8.15 2.98
C SER A 69 -2.33 7.64 1.54
N GLY A 70 -3.04 6.57 1.22
CA GLY A 70 -2.99 5.87 -0.06
C GLY A 70 -1.90 4.81 -0.17
N GLU A 71 -1.19 4.50 0.92
CA GLU A 71 -0.38 3.29 1.00
C GLU A 71 -1.23 2.05 1.31
N VAL A 72 -0.76 0.90 0.83
CA VAL A 72 -1.32 -0.43 1.14
C VAL A 72 -0.26 -1.19 1.93
N VAL A 73 -0.69 -1.82 3.03
CA VAL A 73 0.18 -2.59 3.94
C VAL A 73 -0.40 -3.96 4.27
N GLY A 74 0.48 -4.93 4.54
CA GLY A 74 0.11 -6.34 4.73
C GLY A 74 0.03 -7.12 3.41
N GLU A 75 0.30 -6.46 2.28
CA GLU A 75 0.22 -7.01 0.93
C GLU A 75 1.24 -8.13 0.70
N MET A 76 2.42 -8.01 1.28
CA MET A 76 3.48 -9.01 1.13
C MET A 76 3.08 -10.32 1.81
N SER A 77 2.71 -10.24 3.10
CA SER A 77 2.21 -11.39 3.87
C SER A 77 0.96 -12.01 3.26
N PHE A 78 0.13 -11.20 2.60
CA PHE A 78 -1.01 -11.70 1.85
C PHE A 78 -0.58 -12.57 0.66
N LEU A 79 0.35 -12.07 -0.17
CA LEU A 79 0.80 -12.72 -1.40
C LEU A 79 1.56 -14.03 -1.17
N ASP A 80 2.52 -14.04 -0.25
CA ASP A 80 3.46 -15.16 -0.08
C ASP A 80 3.14 -16.05 1.13
N ASN A 81 2.07 -15.72 1.85
CA ASN A 81 1.62 -16.40 3.06
C ASN A 81 2.67 -16.45 4.18
N ARG A 82 3.60 -15.49 4.21
CA ARG A 82 4.60 -15.34 5.28
C ARG A 82 4.15 -14.34 6.34
N LEU A 83 4.78 -14.43 7.50
CA LEU A 83 4.61 -13.44 8.56
C LEU A 83 5.13 -12.06 8.11
N PRO A 84 4.58 -10.96 8.63
CA PRO A 84 5.06 -9.61 8.34
C PRO A 84 6.55 -9.48 8.64
N SER A 85 7.28 -8.90 7.71
CA SER A 85 8.72 -8.64 7.82
C SER A 85 9.06 -7.35 8.56
N ALA A 86 8.06 -6.56 8.95
CA ALA A 86 8.25 -5.30 9.63
C ALA A 86 7.05 -4.93 10.50
N THR A 87 7.32 -4.11 11.51
CA THR A 87 6.30 -3.48 12.36
C THR A 87 5.82 -2.18 11.71
N VAL A 88 4.51 -2.01 11.60
CA VAL A 88 3.86 -0.78 11.13
C VAL A 88 3.11 -0.15 12.30
N LYS A 89 3.43 1.11 12.64
CA LYS A 89 2.88 1.81 13.81
C LYS A 89 2.40 3.22 13.45
N ALA A 90 1.21 3.58 13.91
CA ALA A 90 0.66 4.92 13.74
C ALA A 90 1.49 5.97 14.48
N VAL A 91 1.74 7.10 13.83
CA VAL A 91 2.43 8.26 14.42
C VAL A 91 1.42 9.24 15.01
N GLU A 92 0.25 9.33 14.39
CA GLU A 92 -0.86 10.20 14.73
C GLU A 92 -2.18 9.42 14.63
N ASP A 93 -3.26 9.98 15.14
CA ASP A 93 -4.59 9.39 14.97
C ASP A 93 -4.91 9.27 13.48
N SER A 94 -5.25 8.05 13.07
CA SER A 94 -5.28 7.66 11.66
C SER A 94 -6.53 6.84 11.35
N LEU A 95 -6.96 6.85 10.09
CA LEU A 95 -8.03 5.99 9.59
C LEU A 95 -7.48 4.99 8.59
N VAL A 96 -7.96 3.75 8.68
CA VAL A 96 -7.63 2.69 7.72
C VAL A 96 -8.89 1.97 7.25
N LEU A 97 -8.87 1.45 6.03
CA LEU A 97 -9.81 0.44 5.58
C LEU A 97 -9.16 -0.94 5.79
N SER A 98 -9.70 -1.72 6.72
CA SER A 98 -9.27 -3.09 6.99
C SER A 98 -10.08 -4.07 6.14
N ILE A 99 -9.41 -4.80 5.25
CA ILE A 99 -10.04 -5.80 4.39
C ILE A 99 -9.66 -7.20 4.91
N PRO A 100 -10.62 -7.98 5.43
CA PRO A 100 -10.32 -9.30 5.99
C PRO A 100 -9.70 -10.23 4.95
N ARG A 101 -8.59 -10.86 5.33
CA ARG A 101 -7.81 -11.76 4.45
C ARG A 101 -8.67 -12.89 3.88
N ARG A 102 -9.59 -13.43 4.69
CA ARG A 102 -10.47 -14.52 4.29
C ARG A 102 -11.45 -14.10 3.19
N GLU A 103 -12.06 -12.93 3.31
CA GLU A 103 -13.01 -12.41 2.32
C GLU A 103 -12.29 -12.04 1.02
N LEU A 104 -11.11 -11.43 1.12
CA LEU A 104 -10.25 -11.13 -0.03
C LEU A 104 -9.81 -12.40 -0.76
N ALA A 105 -9.33 -13.41 -0.03
CA ALA A 105 -8.95 -14.70 -0.62
C ALA A 105 -10.14 -15.37 -1.33
N LYS A 106 -11.34 -15.32 -0.73
CA LYS A 106 -12.56 -15.86 -1.34
C LYS A 106 -12.92 -15.12 -2.63
N LYS A 107 -12.90 -13.80 -2.66
CA LYS A 107 -13.19 -13.01 -3.86
C LYS A 107 -12.17 -13.29 -4.98
N LEU A 108 -10.88 -13.36 -4.67
CA LEU A 108 -9.83 -13.72 -5.64
C LEU A 108 -10.00 -15.13 -6.23
N GLN A 109 -10.56 -16.07 -5.48
CA GLN A 109 -10.82 -17.43 -5.97
C GLN A 109 -12.07 -17.51 -6.86
N LEU A 110 -13.09 -16.71 -6.57
CA LEU A 110 -14.39 -16.79 -7.24
C LEU A 110 -14.49 -15.85 -8.45
N ASP A 111 -13.68 -14.80 -8.50
CA ASP A 111 -13.74 -13.77 -9.54
C ASP A 111 -12.38 -13.57 -10.21
N ILE A 112 -12.27 -14.09 -11.43
CA ILE A 112 -11.05 -14.02 -12.25
C ILE A 112 -10.71 -12.58 -12.64
N GLY A 113 -11.72 -11.74 -12.89
CA GLY A 113 -11.53 -10.33 -13.27
C GLY A 113 -10.92 -9.53 -12.12
N PHE A 114 -11.51 -9.65 -10.94
CA PHE A 114 -10.97 -9.05 -9.73
C PHE A 114 -9.56 -9.56 -9.42
N ALA A 115 -9.33 -10.88 -9.53
CA ALA A 115 -8.01 -11.47 -9.30
C ALA A 115 -6.95 -10.93 -10.26
N TYR A 116 -7.27 -10.83 -11.55
CA TYR A 116 -6.38 -10.25 -12.54
C TYR A 116 -6.00 -8.81 -12.18
N GLY A 117 -6.99 -7.95 -11.91
CA GLY A 117 -6.75 -6.55 -11.56
C GLY A 117 -5.93 -6.40 -10.28
N PHE A 118 -6.29 -7.14 -9.23
CA PHE A 118 -5.59 -7.14 -7.95
C PHE A 118 -4.13 -7.57 -8.07
N TYR A 119 -3.85 -8.71 -8.73
CA TYR A 119 -2.47 -9.19 -8.87
C TYR A 119 -1.64 -8.33 -9.82
N ARG A 120 -2.24 -7.79 -10.88
CA ARG A 120 -1.56 -6.83 -11.78
C ARG A 120 -1.17 -5.55 -11.05
N ALA A 121 -2.05 -5.03 -10.19
CA ALA A 121 -1.75 -3.89 -9.34
C ALA A 121 -0.57 -4.17 -8.40
N LEU A 122 -0.58 -5.31 -7.71
CA LEU A 122 0.49 -5.70 -6.79
C LEU A 122 1.82 -5.93 -7.52
N ALA A 123 1.80 -6.57 -8.69
CA ALA A 123 2.98 -6.73 -9.53
C ALA A 123 3.59 -5.37 -9.88
N THR A 124 2.76 -4.42 -10.32
CA THR A 124 3.20 -3.05 -10.65
C THR A 124 3.80 -2.33 -9.44
N ILE A 125 3.14 -2.40 -8.28
CA ILE A 125 3.62 -1.80 -7.02
C ILE A 125 4.99 -2.37 -6.64
N LEU A 126 5.15 -3.70 -6.66
CA LEU A 126 6.39 -4.37 -6.26
C LEU A 126 7.51 -4.14 -7.27
N SER A 127 7.23 -4.14 -8.58
CA SER A 127 8.21 -3.78 -9.61
C SER A 127 8.72 -2.35 -9.45
N ASN A 128 7.84 -1.39 -9.18
CA ASN A 128 8.23 0.00 -8.91
C ASN A 128 9.06 0.12 -7.63
N ARG A 129 8.71 -0.63 -6.58
CA ARG A 129 9.51 -0.68 -5.35
C ARG A 129 10.92 -1.22 -5.60
N LEU A 130 11.04 -2.31 -6.36
CA LEU A 130 12.34 -2.90 -6.69
C LEU A 130 13.20 -1.93 -7.51
N ARG A 131 12.62 -1.29 -8.55
CA ARG A 131 13.32 -0.26 -9.33
C ARG A 131 13.87 0.87 -8.46
N ARG A 132 13.08 1.35 -7.50
CA ARG A 132 13.52 2.39 -6.55
C ARG A 132 14.68 1.92 -5.67
N ILE A 133 14.61 0.71 -5.12
CA ILE A 133 15.69 0.14 -4.30
C ILE A 133 16.98 0.03 -5.12
N VAL A 134 16.89 -0.46 -6.36
CA VAL A 134 18.04 -0.61 -7.27
C VAL A 134 18.62 0.76 -7.67
N SER A 135 17.78 1.74 -7.99
CA SER A 135 18.23 3.11 -8.31
C SER A 135 18.95 3.76 -7.12
N GLN A 136 18.42 3.62 -5.90
CA GLN A 136 19.07 4.15 -4.70
C GLN A 136 20.44 3.50 -4.43
N LEU A 137 20.61 2.21 -4.72
CA LEU A 137 21.91 1.53 -4.64
C LEU A 137 22.91 2.07 -5.70
N GLY A 138 22.41 2.45 -6.88
CA GLY A 138 23.20 3.10 -7.92
C GLY A 138 23.62 4.52 -7.53
N ASP A 139 22.69 5.29 -6.96
CA ASP A 139 22.94 6.67 -6.52
C ASP A 139 23.90 6.74 -5.34
N VAL A 140 23.88 5.76 -4.42
CA VAL A 140 24.87 5.68 -3.33
C VAL A 140 26.29 5.44 -3.87
N LYS A 141 26.45 4.75 -5.01
CA LYS A 141 27.73 4.66 -5.71
C LYS A 141 28.10 5.96 -6.44
N ALA A 142 27.12 6.64 -7.03
CA ALA A 142 27.32 7.92 -7.71
C ALA A 142 27.60 9.07 -6.72
N GLN A 143 27.05 9.05 -5.51
CA GLN A 143 27.36 10.05 -4.47
C GLN A 143 28.75 9.88 -3.85
N ALA A 144 29.41 8.73 -4.04
CA ALA A 144 30.83 8.54 -3.74
C ALA A 144 31.75 9.07 -4.87
N LEU A 145 31.19 9.52 -6.00
CA LEU A 145 31.89 10.00 -7.19
C LEU A 145 31.09 11.20 -7.77
N THR A 146 31.28 12.39 -7.21
CA THR A 146 30.53 13.62 -7.53
C THR A 146 30.26 13.89 -9.01
N GLU A 147 29.08 14.50 -9.24
CA GLU A 147 28.61 15.25 -10.41
C GLU A 147 28.41 14.48 -11.72
N VAL A 148 27.13 14.29 -12.09
CA VAL A 148 26.48 14.81 -13.31
C VAL A 148 25.04 14.31 -13.30
N GLY A 149 24.09 15.25 -13.44
CA GLY A 149 22.66 14.96 -13.42
C GLY A 149 22.20 14.20 -14.66
N VAL A 150 21.14 13.41 -14.47
CA VAL A 150 20.19 13.06 -15.53
C VAL A 150 18.80 13.08 -14.90
N ASP A 151 17.98 14.02 -15.35
CA ASP A 151 16.54 14.00 -15.19
C ASP A 151 15.99 12.86 -16.07
N ASP A 152 15.30 11.91 -15.47
CA ASP A 152 14.64 10.82 -16.19
C ASP A 152 13.15 10.83 -15.86
N SER A 153 12.46 11.77 -16.49
CA SER A 153 11.00 11.86 -16.50
C SER A 153 10.44 10.91 -17.56
N HIS A 154 10.30 9.64 -17.17
CA HIS A 154 9.51 8.70 -17.97
C HIS A 154 8.02 8.81 -17.66
N ILE A 155 7.33 9.34 -18.67
CA ILE A 155 5.88 9.40 -18.89
C ILE A 155 5.29 7.99 -18.90
N GLU A 156 4.19 7.74 -18.17
CA GLU A 156 3.16 6.77 -18.60
C GLU A 156 1.81 6.91 -17.86
N THR A 157 0.74 7.04 -18.67
CA THR A 157 -0.72 6.90 -18.41
C THR A 157 -1.43 7.92 -17.51
N SER A 158 -1.56 9.16 -18.00
CA SER A 158 -2.27 10.26 -17.33
C SER A 158 -3.77 10.04 -17.09
N GLU A 159 -4.48 9.24 -17.89
CA GLU A 159 -5.95 9.09 -17.75
C GLU A 159 -6.36 8.11 -16.63
N ASN A 160 -5.75 6.91 -16.59
CA ASN A 160 -6.08 5.90 -15.57
C ASN A 160 -5.66 6.33 -14.15
N ILE A 161 -4.56 7.06 -14.02
CA ILE A 161 -4.10 7.60 -12.73
C ILE A 161 -5.06 8.69 -12.23
N ASN A 162 -5.64 9.48 -13.14
CA ASN A 162 -6.63 10.49 -12.78
C ASN A 162 -7.91 9.84 -12.23
N LEU A 163 -8.45 8.84 -12.94
CA LEU A 163 -9.63 8.10 -12.46
C LEU A 163 -9.38 7.43 -11.10
N ALA A 164 -8.22 6.79 -10.91
CA ALA A 164 -7.87 6.17 -9.63
C ALA A 164 -7.75 7.20 -8.49
N SER A 165 -7.29 8.42 -8.79
CA SER A 165 -7.21 9.51 -7.81
C SER A 165 -8.60 9.99 -7.41
N VAL A 166 -9.49 10.20 -8.40
CA VAL A 166 -10.90 10.55 -8.15
C VAL A 166 -11.61 9.48 -7.33
N ARG A 167 -11.38 8.20 -7.66
CA ARG A 167 -11.92 7.06 -6.90
C ARG A 167 -11.43 7.06 -5.46
N PHE A 168 -10.14 7.28 -5.22
CA PHE A 168 -9.60 7.34 -3.86
C PHE A 168 -10.20 8.50 -3.06
N ASP A 169 -10.31 9.69 -3.65
CA ASP A 169 -10.94 10.85 -2.99
C ASP A 169 -12.42 10.61 -2.70
N TRP A 170 -13.14 9.94 -3.61
CA TRP A 170 -14.52 9.55 -3.38
C TRP A 170 -14.67 8.55 -2.22
N ILE A 171 -13.79 7.54 -2.15
CA ILE A 171 -13.72 6.59 -1.02
C ILE A 171 -13.48 7.35 0.29
N LEU A 172 -12.53 8.29 0.30
CA LEU A 172 -12.23 9.09 1.48
C LEU A 172 -13.46 9.87 1.95
N ARG A 173 -14.16 10.59 1.06
CA ARG A 173 -15.39 11.32 1.42
C ARG A 173 -16.46 10.39 1.96
N ARG A 174 -16.69 9.25 1.29
CA ARG A 174 -17.74 8.31 1.69
C ARG A 174 -17.47 7.67 3.06
N LEU A 175 -16.21 7.40 3.39
CA LEU A 175 -15.83 6.74 4.64
C LEU A 175 -15.52 7.71 5.77
N ILE A 176 -15.15 8.96 5.50
CA ILE A 176 -14.80 9.96 6.52
C ILE A 176 -16.00 10.84 6.88
N ASP A 177 -16.79 11.26 5.88
CA ASP A 177 -17.90 12.20 6.07
C ASP A 177 -19.24 11.50 6.39
N GLY A 178 -19.27 10.17 6.35
CA GLY A 178 -20.40 9.31 6.72
C GLY A 178 -20.22 8.64 8.07
#